data_AF-A0A7T8HIL2-F1
#
_entry.id   AF-A0A7T8HIL2-F1
#
_cell.length_a   1.000
_cell.length_b   1.000
_cell.length_c   1.000
_cell.angle_alpha   90.00
_cell.angle_beta   90.00
_cell.angle_gamma   90.00
#
_symmetry.space_group_name_H-M   'P 1'
#
loop_
_entity.id
_entity.type
_entity.pdbx_description
1 polymer ?
#
loop_
_entity_poly.entity_id
_entity_poly.type
_entity_poly.pdbx_seq_one_letter_code
_entity_poly.pdbx_strand_id
1 'polypeptide(L)'
;RRQGKFIKHMSGVIRLYAAYAIAELPQSHSNRSIFHGIGNLWRLSASTLNLSPVNEITAIVLCEVVEIGGNALLESYKNQFKALLDIMHRLYIQRIKAVTQEGCHGSLSRLEDLFDKFKKNQSIPRAEGALQ
;
A
#
# COMPACT_ATOMS: atom_id res chain seq x y z
N ARG A 1 -13.14 -16.15 -16.06
CA ARG A 1 -13.51 -15.23 -14.95
C ARG A 1 -12.92 -13.84 -15.22
N ARG A 2 -13.75 -12.80 -15.45
CA ARG A 2 -13.31 -11.43 -15.79
C ARG A 2 -12.70 -10.67 -14.59
N GLN A 3 -13.20 -10.93 -13.37
CA GLN A 3 -12.76 -10.26 -12.15
C GLN A 3 -11.28 -10.51 -11.81
N GLY A 4 -10.80 -11.75 -11.90
CA GLY A 4 -9.39 -12.06 -11.62
C GLY A 4 -8.40 -11.38 -12.59
N LYS A 5 -8.78 -11.16 -13.85
CA LYS A 5 -7.95 -10.40 -14.81
C LYS A 5 -7.93 -8.90 -14.46
N PHE A 6 -9.08 -8.35 -14.07
CA PHE A 6 -9.19 -6.96 -13.63
C PHE A 6 -8.35 -6.70 -12.38
N ILE A 7 -8.46 -7.56 -11.36
CA ILE A 7 -7.67 -7.50 -10.13
C ILE A 7 -6.17 -7.48 -10.42
N LYS A 8 -5.68 -8.39 -11.27
CA LYS A 8 -4.27 -8.43 -11.66
C LYS A 8 -3.81 -7.16 -12.38
N HIS A 9 -4.64 -6.65 -13.28
CA HIS A 9 -4.35 -5.39 -13.97
C HIS A 9 -4.25 -4.23 -12.99
N MET A 10 -5.22 -4.11 -12.07
CA MET A 10 -5.23 -3.04 -11.07
C MET A 10 -4.05 -3.13 -10.10
N SER A 11 -3.70 -4.33 -9.64
CA SER A 11 -2.49 -4.55 -8.83
C SER A 11 -1.24 -3.99 -9.53
N GLY A 12 -1.06 -4.29 -10.82
CA GLY A 12 0.06 -3.75 -11.61
C GLY A 12 0.07 -2.22 -11.72
N VAL A 13 -1.10 -1.61 -11.96
CA VAL A 13 -1.24 -0.14 -12.04
C VAL A 13 -0.89 0.52 -10.70
N ILE A 14 -1.38 -0.02 -9.60
CA ILE A 14 -1.14 0.53 -8.26
C ILE A 14 0.34 0.37 -7.88
N ARG A 15 0.92 -0.80 -8.18
CA ARG A 15 2.34 -1.07 -7.96
C ARG A 15 3.23 -0.06 -8.70
N LEU A 16 2.93 0.20 -9.96
CA LEU A 16 3.65 1.20 -10.76
C LEU A 16 3.52 2.60 -10.16
N TYR A 17 2.31 2.99 -9.74
CA TYR A 17 2.09 4.30 -9.12
C TYR A 17 2.84 4.45 -7.80
N ALA A 18 2.84 3.42 -6.95
CA ALA A 18 3.58 3.41 -5.70
C ALA A 18 5.09 3.52 -5.94
N ALA A 19 5.62 2.77 -6.92
CA ALA A 19 7.03 2.83 -7.31
C ALA A 19 7.42 4.22 -7.86
N TYR A 20 6.57 4.82 -8.68
CA TYR A 20 6.77 6.19 -9.17
C TYR A 20 6.80 7.21 -8.04
N ALA A 21 5.94 7.06 -7.03
CA ALA A 21 5.84 8.00 -5.93
C ALA A 21 7.01 7.96 -4.94
N ILE A 22 7.72 6.83 -4.88
CA ILE A 22 8.94 6.66 -4.06
C ILE A 22 10.24 6.76 -4.86
N ALA A 23 10.15 6.84 -6.19
CA ALA A 23 11.34 6.97 -7.02
C ALA A 23 12.10 8.25 -6.62
N GLU A 24 13.41 8.24 -6.77
CA GLU A 24 14.23 9.43 -6.62
C GLU A 24 14.67 9.88 -8.00
N LEU A 25 14.73 11.20 -8.23
CA LEU A 25 15.27 11.71 -9.47
C LEU A 25 16.80 11.54 -9.47
N PRO A 26 17.42 11.25 -10.62
CA PRO A 26 18.87 11.22 -10.74
C PRO A 26 19.48 12.52 -10.21
N GLN A 27 20.71 12.46 -9.69
CA GLN A 27 21.40 13.63 -9.12
C GLN A 27 21.47 14.83 -10.08
N SER A 28 21.50 14.56 -11.40
CA SER A 28 21.44 15.57 -12.47
C SER A 28 20.14 16.39 -12.50
N HIS A 29 19.08 15.89 -11.87
CA HIS A 29 17.77 16.53 -11.77
C HIS A 29 17.34 16.74 -10.31
N SER A 30 18.27 16.70 -9.35
CA SER A 30 18.02 16.89 -7.91
C SER A 30 17.29 18.19 -7.56
N ASN A 31 17.39 19.21 -8.41
CA ASN A 31 16.70 20.49 -8.23
C ASN A 31 15.21 20.46 -8.64
N ARG A 32 14.72 19.33 -9.14
CA ARG A 32 13.31 19.10 -9.44
C ARG A 32 12.73 18.14 -8.39
N SER A 33 11.54 18.46 -7.89
CA SER A 33 10.76 17.53 -7.09
C SER A 33 9.88 16.69 -8.00
N ILE A 34 9.67 15.41 -7.66
CA ILE A 34 8.70 14.57 -8.36
C ILE A 34 7.31 15.14 -8.09
N PHE A 35 6.56 15.43 -9.16
CA PHE A 35 5.21 16.00 -9.09
C PHE A 35 4.28 15.19 -8.18
N HIS A 36 4.37 13.86 -8.24
CA HIS A 36 3.69 12.96 -7.31
C HIS A 36 4.66 12.22 -6.39
N GLY A 37 5.33 12.95 -5.49
CA GLY A 37 6.16 12.33 -4.46
C GLY A 37 5.37 11.62 -3.36
N ILE A 38 6.08 11.21 -2.31
CA ILE A 38 5.56 10.37 -1.22
C ILE A 38 4.32 10.92 -0.51
N GLY A 39 4.15 12.24 -0.46
CA GLY A 39 2.97 12.87 0.13
C GLY A 39 1.66 12.52 -0.58
N ASN A 40 1.70 12.27 -1.89
CA ASN A 40 0.52 11.81 -2.63
C ASN A 40 0.23 10.33 -2.37
N LEU A 41 1.27 9.52 -2.13
CA LEU A 41 1.10 8.13 -1.70
C LEU A 41 0.46 8.06 -0.31
N TRP A 42 0.91 8.90 0.62
CA TRP A 42 0.28 9.06 1.94
C TRP A 42 -1.19 9.48 1.80
N ARG A 43 -1.48 10.48 0.97
CA ARG A 43 -2.85 10.96 0.74
C ARG A 43 -3.74 9.87 0.16
N LEU A 44 -3.23 9.04 -0.77
CA LEU A 44 -3.95 7.88 -1.31
C LEU A 44 -4.28 6.87 -0.22
N SER A 45 -3.32 6.55 0.66
CA SER A 45 -3.55 5.62 1.78
C SER A 45 -4.62 6.16 2.74
N ALA A 46 -4.48 7.42 3.16
CA ALA A 46 -5.43 8.04 4.09
C ALA A 46 -6.82 8.21 3.48
N SER A 47 -6.93 8.63 2.21
CA SER A 47 -8.22 8.77 1.53
C SER A 47 -8.90 7.43 1.35
N THR A 48 -8.14 6.38 1.03
CA THR A 48 -8.67 5.01 0.94
C THR A 48 -9.27 4.59 2.28
N LEU A 49 -8.57 4.81 3.40
CA LEU A 49 -9.06 4.48 4.75
C LEU A 49 -10.28 5.31 5.19
N ASN A 50 -10.44 6.52 4.66
CA ASN A 50 -11.58 7.39 4.96
C ASN A 50 -12.85 7.01 4.19
N LEU A 51 -12.72 6.24 3.11
CA LEU A 51 -13.85 5.74 2.33
C LEU A 51 -14.28 4.36 2.83
N SER A 52 -15.51 3.95 2.50
CA SER A 52 -15.94 2.57 2.73
C SER A 52 -15.22 1.63 1.76
N PRO A 53 -14.70 0.47 2.23
CA PRO A 53 -14.02 -0.47 1.35
C PRO A 53 -14.96 -1.01 0.30
N VAL A 54 -14.45 -1.19 -0.91
CA VAL A 54 -15.20 -1.70 -2.06
C VAL A 54 -14.57 -3.04 -2.44
N ASN A 55 -15.22 -4.14 -2.08
CA ASN A 55 -14.81 -5.49 -2.47
C ASN A 55 -13.32 -5.78 -2.14
N GLU A 56 -12.72 -6.71 -2.89
CA GLU A 56 -11.31 -7.13 -2.75
C GLU A 56 -10.32 -6.07 -3.28
N ILE A 57 -10.73 -5.13 -4.15
CA ILE A 57 -9.79 -4.17 -4.76
C ILE A 57 -9.18 -3.22 -3.72
N THR A 58 -9.92 -2.87 -2.68
CA THR A 58 -9.38 -2.04 -1.60
C THR A 58 -8.25 -2.75 -0.85
N ALA A 59 -8.37 -4.07 -0.63
CA ALA A 59 -7.28 -4.85 -0.02
C ALA A 59 -6.03 -4.86 -0.91
N ILE A 60 -6.21 -4.98 -2.23
CA ILE A 60 -5.12 -4.95 -3.20
C ILE A 60 -4.41 -3.59 -3.18
N VAL A 61 -5.15 -2.48 -3.20
CA VAL A 61 -4.57 -1.13 -3.13
C VAL A 61 -3.68 -0.99 -1.91
N LEU A 62 -4.20 -1.35 -0.74
CA LEU A 62 -3.48 -1.23 0.51
C LEU A 62 -2.26 -2.16 0.56
N CYS A 63 -2.40 -3.39 0.07
CA CYS A 63 -1.31 -4.36 0.00
C CYS A 63 -0.14 -3.84 -0.86
N GLU A 64 -0.41 -3.42 -2.09
CA GLU A 64 0.62 -2.96 -3.02
C GLU A 64 1.29 -1.66 -2.54
N VAL A 65 0.53 -0.75 -1.92
CA VAL A 65 1.10 0.48 -1.35
C VAL A 65 2.03 0.19 -0.17
N VAL A 66 1.63 -0.71 0.73
CA VAL A 66 2.45 -1.08 1.90
C VAL A 66 3.70 -1.88 1.47
N GLU A 67 3.58 -2.79 0.51
CA GLU A 67 4.73 -3.57 0.00
C GLU A 67 5.76 -2.70 -0.71
N ILE A 68 5.32 -1.79 -1.57
CA ILE A 68 6.24 -1.00 -2.39
C ILE A 68 6.74 0.23 -1.62
N GLY A 69 5.81 1.00 -1.07
CA GLY A 69 6.09 2.30 -0.46
C GLY A 69 6.19 2.28 1.06
N GLY A 70 5.93 1.15 1.71
CA GLY A 70 5.88 1.08 3.18
C GLY A 70 7.18 1.52 3.85
N ASN A 71 8.35 1.16 3.30
CA ASN A 71 9.62 1.62 3.87
C ASN A 71 9.76 3.14 3.80
N ALA A 72 9.58 3.72 2.61
CA ALA A 72 9.69 5.17 2.42
C ALA A 72 8.67 5.94 3.28
N LEU A 73 7.44 5.42 3.42
CA LEU A 73 6.40 6.01 4.26
C LEU A 73 6.76 5.92 5.75
N LEU A 74 7.36 4.82 6.18
CA LEU A 74 7.85 4.65 7.55
C LEU A 74 9.00 5.61 7.86
N GLU A 75 9.95 5.78 6.94
CA GLU A 75 11.08 6.72 7.08
C GLU A 75 10.58 8.18 7.15
N SER A 76 9.63 8.54 6.29
CA SER A 76 9.12 9.92 6.18
C SER A 76 8.16 10.31 7.31
N TYR A 77 7.22 9.42 7.68
CA TYR A 77 6.12 9.73 8.61
C TYR A 77 6.22 9.02 9.97
N LYS A 78 7.13 8.05 10.12
CA LYS A 78 7.47 7.38 11.39
C LYS A 78 6.23 6.92 12.17
N ASN A 79 5.99 7.52 13.33
CA ASN A 79 4.90 7.15 14.24
C ASN A 79 3.51 7.34 13.63
N GLN A 80 3.33 8.33 12.74
CA GLN A 80 2.05 8.56 12.08
C GLN A 80 1.70 7.39 11.15
N PHE A 81 2.70 6.86 10.42
CA PHE A 81 2.48 5.69 9.58
C PHE A 81 2.22 4.44 10.41
N LYS A 82 2.90 4.25 11.54
CA LYS A 82 2.62 3.14 12.48
C LYS A 82 1.17 3.19 12.98
N ALA A 83 0.68 4.37 13.35
CA ALA A 83 -0.71 4.55 13.78
C ALA A 83 -1.70 4.23 12.63
N LEU A 84 -1.38 4.66 11.41
CA LEU A 84 -2.19 4.38 10.22
C LEU A 84 -2.24 2.87 9.92
N LEU A 85 -1.12 2.14 10.07
CA LEU A 85 -1.08 0.69 9.93
C LEU A 85 -1.91 -0.02 11.01
N ASP A 86 -1.89 0.46 12.26
CA ASP A 86 -2.69 -0.11 13.34
C ASP A 86 -4.20 0.09 13.09
N ILE A 87 -4.60 1.27 12.61
CA ILE A 87 -5.99 1.55 12.17
C ILE A 87 -6.40 0.61 11.03
N MET A 88 -5.54 0.45 10.03
CA MET A 88 -5.76 -0.42 8.89
C MET A 88 -5.98 -1.87 9.33
N HIS A 89 -5.11 -2.37 10.20
CA HIS A 89 -5.19 -3.73 10.74
C HIS A 89 -6.42 -3.96 11.61
N ARG A 90 -6.72 -3.05 12.56
CA ARG A 90 -7.80 -3.26 13.54
C ARG A 90 -9.19 -2.99 12.99
N LEU A 91 -9.36 -1.90 12.27
CA LEU A 91 -10.68 -1.40 11.87
C LEU A 91 -11.00 -1.77 10.43
N TYR A 92 -10.01 -1.64 9.55
CA TYR A 92 -10.28 -1.65 8.12
C TYR A 92 -10.34 -3.07 7.52
N ILE A 93 -9.51 -4.00 8.02
CA ILE A 93 -9.60 -5.43 7.68
C ILE A 93 -11.01 -5.98 7.95
N GLN A 94 -11.58 -5.69 9.12
CA GLN A 94 -12.91 -6.17 9.49
C GLN A 94 -14.00 -5.60 8.56
N ARG A 95 -13.87 -4.32 8.18
CA ARG A 95 -14.78 -3.70 7.21
C ARG A 95 -14.66 -4.32 5.82
N ILE A 96 -13.45 -4.68 5.38
CA ILE A 96 -13.24 -5.39 4.10
C ILE A 96 -13.86 -6.78 4.16
N LYS A 97 -13.69 -7.53 5.26
CA LYS A 97 -14.31 -8.86 5.46
C LYS A 97 -15.83 -8.80 5.35
N ALA A 98 -16.45 -7.77 5.93
CA ALA A 98 -17.91 -7.60 5.90
C ALA A 98 -18.48 -7.35 4.49
N VAL A 99 -17.71 -6.73 3.59
CA VAL A 99 -18.17 -6.37 2.22
C VAL A 99 -17.74 -7.40 1.17
N THR A 100 -16.68 -8.17 1.44
CA THR A 100 -16.11 -9.11 0.47
C THR A 100 -16.81 -10.47 0.55
N GLN A 101 -17.26 -10.99 -0.60
CA GLN A 101 -17.88 -12.31 -0.70
C GLN A 101 -16.92 -13.43 -0.24
N GLU A 102 -17.50 -14.43 0.44
CA GLU A 102 -16.76 -15.62 0.89
C GLU A 102 -16.02 -16.29 -0.28
N GLY A 103 -14.70 -16.40 -0.16
CA GLY A 103 -13.82 -16.99 -1.19
C GLY A 103 -13.00 -15.99 -2.02
N CYS A 104 -13.19 -14.67 -1.85
CA CYS A 104 -12.35 -13.62 -2.46
C CYS A 104 -11.38 -12.97 -1.46
N HIS A 105 -10.88 -13.75 -0.49
CA HIS A 105 -10.04 -13.25 0.60
C HIS A 105 -8.53 -13.38 0.33
N GLY A 106 -8.10 -13.82 -0.85
CA GLY A 106 -6.68 -14.07 -1.14
C GLY A 106 -5.81 -12.82 -0.95
N SER A 107 -6.30 -11.66 -1.41
CA SER A 107 -5.59 -10.39 -1.22
C SER A 107 -5.62 -9.89 0.22
N LEU A 108 -6.63 -10.31 1.00
CA LEU A 108 -6.77 -9.94 2.40
C LEU A 108 -5.81 -10.73 3.29
N SER A 109 -5.68 -12.05 3.06
CA SER A 109 -4.72 -12.88 3.79
C SER A 109 -3.28 -12.40 3.55
N ARG A 110 -2.95 -12.02 2.31
CA ARG A 110 -1.64 -11.42 2.01
C ARG A 110 -1.40 -10.11 2.78
N LEU A 111 -2.43 -9.28 2.91
CA LEU A 111 -2.36 -8.04 3.68
C LEU A 111 -2.17 -8.31 5.19
N GLU A 112 -2.86 -9.31 5.74
CA GLU A 112 -2.69 -9.77 7.13
C GLU A 112 -1.26 -10.27 7.37
N ASP A 113 -0.74 -11.14 6.49
CA ASP A 113 0.63 -11.66 6.57
C ASP A 113 1.68 -10.55 6.56
N LEU A 114 1.46 -9.50 5.77
CA LEU A 114 2.35 -8.33 5.72
C LEU A 114 2.34 -7.56 7.03
N PHE A 115 1.19 -7.37 7.66
CA PHE A 115 1.12 -6.70 8.95
C PHE A 115 1.76 -7.51 10.07
N ASP A 116 1.61 -8.83 10.06
CA ASP A 116 2.24 -9.69 11.05
C ASP A 116 3.77 -9.65 10.92
N LYS A 117 4.29 -9.67 9.68
CA LYS A 117 5.72 -9.45 9.40
C LYS A 117 6.17 -8.07 9.88
N PHE A 118 5.38 -7.03 9.63
CA PHE A 118 5.70 -5.67 10.07
C PHE A 118 5.73 -5.54 11.59
N LYS A 119 4.72 -6.07 12.30
CA LYS A 119 4.68 -6.06 13.76
C LYS A 119 5.87 -6.77 14.39
N LYS A 120 6.30 -7.89 13.80
CA LYS A 120 7.43 -8.67 14.30
C LYS A 120 8.77 -7.96 14.11
N ASN A 121 8.98 -7.34 12.95
CA ASN A 121 10.30 -6.79 12.59
C ASN A 121 10.43 -5.28 12.88
N GLN A 122 9.31 -4.57 13.09
CA GLN A 122 9.22 -3.11 13.15
C GLN A 122 9.83 -2.35 11.95
N SER A 123 10.22 -3.07 10.91
CA SER A 123 10.79 -2.55 9.67
C SER A 123 10.02 -3.12 8.48
N ILE A 124 9.94 -2.33 7.42
CA ILE A 124 9.42 -2.79 6.13
C ILE A 124 10.63 -2.93 5.21
N PRO A 125 10.89 -4.13 4.67
CA PRO A 125 12.00 -4.30 3.72
C PRO A 125 11.76 -3.41 2.50
N ARG A 126 12.83 -2.89 1.92
CA ARG A 126 12.74 -2.15 0.65
C ARG A 126 12.18 -3.08 -0.43
N ALA A 127 11.32 -2.55 -1.28
CA ALA A 127 10.69 -3.32 -2.35
C ALA A 127 11.72 -4.06 -3.21
N GLU A 128 11.43 -5.31 -3.57
CA GLU A 128 12.28 -6.09 -4.48
C GLU A 128 12.42 -5.36 -5.83
N GLY A 129 13.65 -5.05 -6.22
CA GLY A 129 13.94 -4.30 -7.45
C GLY A 129 13.96 -2.78 -7.31
N ALA A 130 13.96 -2.23 -6.10
CA ALA A 130 14.20 -0.81 -5.89
C ALA A 130 15.57 -0.37 -6.45
N LEU A 131 15.61 0.80 -7.11
CA LEU A 131 16.82 1.35 -7.69
C LEU A 131 17.84 1.67 -6.57
N GLN A 132 19.04 1.09 -6.69
CA GLN A 132 20.17 1.31 -5.76
C GLN A 132 20.81 2.68 -5.98
#